data_AF-A0AAD9ZZ62-F1
#
_entry.id   AF-A0AAD9ZZ62-F1
#
_cell.length_a   1.000
_cell.length_b   1.000
_cell.length_c   1.000
_cell.angle_alpha   90.00
_cell.angle_beta   90.00
_cell.angle_gamma   90.00
#
_symmetry.space_group_name_H-M   'P 1'
#
loop_
_entity.id
_entity.type
_entity.pdbx_description
1 polymer ?
#
loop_
_entity_poly.entity_id
_entity_poly.type
_entity_poly.pdbx_seq_one_letter_code
_entity_poly.pdbx_strand_id
1 'polypeptide(L)'
;MYRARDDSSIMKVKVLEKELGNLLMMKELYWKQRSRADWMVAGDKNTNFFHARATARKRKNEIMRLVDEDGNVHEDEDDITRVVCNYFSDLFSSSLPSECDLNAATQFIRNRFDREMVDLLSSEFTSVEVRAAVFGLGPSKAPGPDGFQALLFSRSLGMWWGGISLGPISPSSVVYKVISKAIANCMKLVLTKLVSPNQSAFILGLHIFDNVIVAFEALHLLGNRKKGSKDFAALKLDMSKAYGRIKWGFVEMILRK
;
A
#
# COMPACT_ATOMS: atom_id res chain seq x y z
N MET A 1 40.63 -18.34 -57.03
CA MET A 1 40.11 -17.00 -57.39
C MET A 1 39.16 -16.53 -56.31
N TYR A 2 39.58 -15.55 -55.52
CA TYR A 2 38.72 -14.89 -54.52
C TYR A 2 37.60 -14.14 -55.26
N ARG A 3 36.34 -14.45 -54.97
CA ARG A 3 35.18 -13.68 -55.48
C ARG A 3 35.31 -12.25 -54.93
N ALA A 4 35.48 -11.27 -55.81
CA ALA A 4 35.44 -9.86 -55.46
C ALA A 4 34.14 -9.60 -54.69
N ARG A 5 34.24 -9.10 -53.45
CA ARG A 5 33.09 -8.63 -52.70
C ARG A 5 32.50 -7.45 -53.50
N ASP A 6 31.25 -7.58 -53.88
CA ASP A 6 30.51 -6.56 -54.61
C ASP A 6 30.41 -5.26 -53.78
N ASP A 7 31.14 -4.23 -54.21
CA ASP A 7 31.21 -2.92 -53.55
C ASP A 7 29.81 -2.26 -53.41
N SER A 8 28.88 -2.57 -54.32
CA SER A 8 27.48 -2.11 -54.24
C SER A 8 26.76 -2.69 -53.03
N SER A 9 27.00 -3.97 -52.75
CA SER A 9 26.44 -4.66 -51.59
C SER A 9 27.03 -4.12 -50.28
N ILE A 10 28.33 -3.81 -50.25
CA ILE A 10 28.99 -3.19 -49.08
C ILE A 10 28.42 -1.80 -48.82
N MET A 11 28.19 -1.01 -49.87
CA MET A 11 27.65 0.35 -49.75
C MET A 11 26.21 0.34 -49.22
N LYS A 12 25.37 -0.61 -49.66
CA LYS A 12 24.01 -0.80 -49.14
C LYS A 12 23.98 -1.17 -47.65
N VAL A 13 24.87 -2.05 -47.21
CA VAL A 13 24.98 -2.43 -45.79
C VAL A 13 25.32 -1.21 -44.93
N LYS A 14 26.29 -0.38 -45.35
CA LYS A 14 26.67 0.84 -44.62
C LYS A 14 25.54 1.87 -44.52
N VAL A 15 24.71 2.00 -45.56
CA VAL A 15 23.55 2.91 -45.53
C VAL A 15 22.50 2.40 -44.55
N LEU A 16 22.18 1.10 -44.59
CA LEU A 16 21.20 0.49 -43.69
C LEU A 16 21.65 0.54 -42.23
N GLU A 17 22.95 0.35 -41.94
CA GLU A 17 23.52 0.51 -40.60
C GLU A 17 23.34 1.94 -40.08
N LYS A 18 23.53 2.95 -40.94
CA LYS A 18 23.33 4.35 -40.59
C LYS A 18 21.86 4.68 -40.33
N GLU A 19 20.95 4.17 -41.16
CA GLU A 19 19.51 4.32 -40.96
C GLU A 19 19.04 3.64 -39.68
N LEU A 20 19.52 2.43 -39.41
CA LEU A 20 19.23 1.71 -38.17
C LEU A 20 19.72 2.49 -36.94
N GLY A 21 20.93 3.07 -36.99
CA GLY A 21 21.46 3.93 -35.94
C GLY A 21 20.56 5.14 -35.65
N ASN A 22 20.07 5.81 -36.70
CA ASN A 22 19.15 6.94 -36.55
C ASN A 22 17.80 6.51 -35.94
N LEU A 23 17.24 5.38 -36.37
CA LEU A 23 15.99 4.85 -35.83
C LEU A 23 16.12 4.46 -34.36
N LEU A 24 17.25 3.84 -33.97
CA LEU A 24 17.54 3.51 -32.57
C LEU A 24 17.65 4.77 -31.72
N MET A 25 18.35 5.80 -32.20
CA MET A 25 18.47 7.08 -31.48
C MET A 25 17.11 7.79 -31.34
N MET A 26 16.27 7.80 -32.38
CA MET A 26 14.91 8.33 -32.29
C MET A 26 14.06 7.53 -31.29
N LYS A 27 14.21 6.20 -31.26
CA LYS A 27 13.52 5.33 -30.31
C LYS A 27 14.00 5.59 -28.88
N GLU A 28 15.30 5.78 -28.65
CA GLU A 28 15.85 6.15 -27.35
C GLU A 28 15.33 7.51 -26.87
N LEU A 29 15.31 8.53 -27.74
CA LEU A 29 14.75 9.84 -27.42
C LEU A 29 13.25 9.75 -27.10
N TYR A 30 12.51 8.96 -27.89
CA TYR A 30 11.09 8.68 -27.66
C TYR A 30 10.85 8.03 -26.29
N TRP A 31 11.63 7.00 -25.94
CA TRP A 31 11.53 6.33 -24.64
C TRP A 31 12.03 7.20 -23.50
N LYS A 32 13.03 8.06 -23.71
CA LYS A 32 13.52 9.04 -22.73
C LYS A 32 12.45 10.09 -22.39
N GLN A 33 11.71 10.57 -23.40
CA GLN A 33 10.57 11.46 -23.17
C GLN A 33 9.42 10.75 -22.42
N ARG A 34 9.12 9.48 -22.75
CA ARG A 34 8.07 8.70 -22.07
C ARG A 34 8.45 8.24 -20.67
N SER A 35 9.74 7.99 -20.40
CA SER A 35 10.22 7.51 -19.10
C SER A 35 10.09 8.56 -18.01
N ARG A 36 9.90 9.84 -18.37
CA ARG A 36 9.86 10.97 -17.44
C ARG A 36 11.11 10.99 -16.54
N ALA A 37 12.27 10.52 -17.00
CA ALA A 37 13.49 10.55 -16.19
C ALA A 37 13.87 11.97 -15.74
N ASP A 38 13.60 12.98 -16.59
CA ASP A 38 13.77 14.40 -16.23
C ASP A 38 12.83 14.84 -15.09
N TRP A 39 11.64 14.23 -14.94
CA TRP A 39 10.77 14.46 -13.77
C TRP A 39 11.44 13.98 -12.48
N MET A 40 12.15 12.87 -12.52
CA MET A 40 12.83 12.31 -11.34
C MET A 40 13.97 13.21 -10.86
N VAL A 41 14.64 13.93 -11.77
CA VAL A 41 15.77 14.82 -11.44
C VAL A 41 15.32 16.26 -11.14
N ALA A 42 14.37 16.80 -11.90
CA ALA A 42 13.92 18.19 -11.77
C ALA A 42 12.76 18.35 -10.77
N GLY A 43 11.98 17.29 -10.53
CA GLY A 43 10.87 17.27 -9.58
C GLY A 43 11.29 17.08 -8.12
N ASP A 44 12.50 16.58 -7.86
CA ASP A 44 13.04 16.43 -6.50
C ASP A 44 13.84 17.67 -6.04
N LYS A 45 14.21 18.54 -6.99
CA LYS A 45 14.92 19.79 -6.74
C LYS A 45 13.94 20.96 -6.64
N ASN A 46 14.31 21.97 -5.86
CA ASN A 46 13.58 23.23 -5.70
C ASN A 46 13.63 24.08 -7.00
N THR A 47 12.96 23.62 -8.05
CA THR A 47 12.94 24.24 -9.38
C THR A 47 11.60 24.93 -9.63
N ASN A 48 11.58 25.93 -10.52
CA ASN A 48 10.33 26.56 -10.96
C ASN A 48 9.33 25.55 -11.56
N PHE A 49 9.84 24.48 -12.18
CA PHE A 49 9.03 23.39 -12.71
C PHE A 49 8.33 22.59 -11.59
N PHE A 50 9.02 22.30 -10.49
CA PHE A 50 8.43 21.66 -9.31
C PHE A 50 7.29 22.51 -8.72
N HIS A 51 7.54 23.81 -8.50
CA HIS A 51 6.54 24.73 -7.94
C HIS A 51 5.34 24.95 -8.85
N ALA A 52 5.57 25.10 -10.16
CA ALA A 52 4.49 25.21 -11.13
C ALA A 52 3.60 23.96 -11.12
N ARG A 53 4.21 22.77 -11.00
CA ARG A 53 3.47 21.50 -10.95
C ARG A 53 2.75 21.26 -9.63
N ALA A 54 3.37 21.60 -8.50
CA ALA A 54 2.74 21.55 -7.18
C ALA A 54 1.54 22.49 -7.12
N THR A 55 1.67 23.70 -7.65
CA THR A 55 0.58 24.69 -7.77
C THR A 55 -0.54 24.17 -8.69
N ALA A 56 -0.21 23.59 -9.84
CA ALA A 56 -1.20 22.99 -10.73
C ALA A 56 -1.93 21.80 -10.09
N ARG A 57 -1.23 20.99 -9.28
CA ARG A 57 -1.85 19.93 -8.48
C ARG A 57 -2.75 20.48 -7.39
N LYS A 58 -2.33 21.54 -6.69
CA LYS A 58 -3.16 22.22 -5.69
C LYS A 58 -4.47 22.67 -6.33
N ARG A 59 -4.41 23.44 -7.43
CA ARG A 59 -5.60 23.91 -8.16
C ARG A 59 -6.52 22.79 -8.63
N LYS A 60 -5.97 21.64 -9.04
CA LYS A 60 -6.79 20.49 -9.49
C LYS A 60 -7.44 19.73 -8.33
N ASN A 61 -6.77 19.69 -7.18
CA ASN A 61 -7.23 18.94 -6.01
C ASN A 61 -7.98 19.83 -5.00
N GLU A 62 -8.10 21.12 -5.28
CA GLU A 62 -8.87 22.07 -4.48
C GLU A 62 -10.35 21.74 -4.60
N ILE A 63 -10.98 21.48 -3.46
CA ILE A 63 -12.39 21.13 -3.39
C ILE A 63 -13.16 22.45 -3.37
N MET A 64 -13.63 22.86 -4.55
CA MET A 64 -14.36 24.12 -4.72
C MET A 64 -15.84 24.00 -4.33
N ARG A 65 -16.41 22.80 -4.43
CA ARG A 65 -17.81 22.53 -4.12
C ARG A 65 -18.02 21.09 -3.72
N LEU A 66 -18.93 20.84 -2.79
CA LEU A 66 -19.43 19.51 -2.43
C LEU A 66 -20.94 19.45 -2.61
N VAL A 67 -21.44 18.27 -2.96
CA VAL A 67 -22.87 17.98 -3.00
C VAL A 67 -23.17 17.04 -1.84
N ASP A 68 -24.14 17.39 -1.01
CA ASP A 68 -24.57 16.55 0.10
C ASP A 68 -25.48 15.38 -0.35
N GLU A 69 -25.94 14.56 0.60
CA GLU A 69 -26.83 13.42 0.32
C GLU A 69 -28.24 13.85 -0.12
N ASP A 70 -28.65 15.07 0.23
CA ASP A 70 -29.94 15.68 -0.14
C ASP A 70 -29.87 16.39 -1.51
N GLY A 71 -28.70 16.44 -2.14
CA GLY A 71 -28.46 17.05 -3.45
C GLY A 71 -28.18 18.56 -3.42
N ASN A 72 -27.99 19.16 -2.24
CA ASN A 72 -27.62 20.58 -2.12
C ASN A 72 -26.13 20.79 -2.37
N VAL A 73 -25.80 21.92 -3.00
CA VAL A 73 -24.42 22.31 -3.32
C VAL A 73 -23.89 23.25 -2.25
N HIS A 74 -22.75 22.89 -1.67
CA HIS A 74 -22.01 23.68 -0.68
C HIS A 74 -20.72 24.22 -1.32
N GLU A 75 -20.58 25.54 -1.40
CA GLU A 75 -19.41 26.23 -1.98
C GLU A 75 -18.57 26.96 -0.92
N ASP A 76 -19.12 27.20 0.27
CA ASP A 76 -18.41 27.86 1.37
C ASP A 76 -17.49 26.86 2.11
N GLU A 77 -16.33 27.34 2.57
CA GLU A 77 -15.30 26.52 3.22
C GLU A 77 -15.80 25.93 4.54
N ASP A 78 -16.57 26.70 5.30
CA ASP A 78 -17.17 26.25 6.57
C ASP A 78 -18.25 25.19 6.35
N ASP A 79 -19.08 25.36 5.32
CA ASP A 79 -20.13 24.40 4.96
C ASP A 79 -19.54 23.11 4.40
N ILE A 80 -18.53 23.19 3.53
CA ILE A 80 -17.76 22.05 3.03
C ILE A 80 -17.15 21.29 4.20
N THR A 81 -16.53 21.98 5.16
CA THR A 81 -15.93 21.36 6.35
C THR A 81 -16.99 20.64 7.17
N ARG A 82 -18.14 21.26 7.41
CA ARG A 82 -19.25 20.67 8.16
C ARG A 82 -19.82 19.42 7.48
N VAL A 83 -20.07 19.46 6.17
CA VAL A 83 -20.57 18.31 5.40
C VAL A 83 -19.57 17.17 5.46
N VAL A 84 -18.27 17.46 5.29
CA VAL A 84 -17.20 16.47 5.42
C VAL A 84 -17.15 15.88 6.83
N CYS A 85 -17.20 16.71 7.87
CA CYS A 85 -17.19 16.29 9.27
C CYS A 85 -18.39 15.39 9.60
N ASN A 86 -19.60 15.75 9.16
CA ASN A 86 -20.80 14.94 9.37
C ASN A 86 -20.70 13.61 8.62
N TYR A 87 -20.36 13.63 7.34
CA TYR A 87 -20.17 12.42 6.53
C TYR A 87 -19.16 11.47 7.17
N PHE A 88 -17.99 11.95 7.62
CA PHE A 88 -17.00 11.09 8.26
C PHE A 88 -17.45 10.65 9.65
N SER A 89 -18.12 11.51 10.43
CA SER A 89 -18.67 11.13 11.74
C SER A 89 -19.66 9.99 11.61
N ASP A 90 -20.58 10.05 10.64
CA ASP A 90 -21.56 9.01 10.36
C ASP A 90 -20.91 7.76 9.77
N LEU A 91 -19.93 7.93 8.89
CA LEU A 91 -19.14 6.84 8.32
C LEU A 91 -18.44 6.01 9.40
N PHE A 92 -17.91 6.66 10.44
CA PHE A 92 -17.23 5.99 11.56
C PHE A 92 -18.21 5.52 12.65
N SER A 93 -19.41 6.11 12.75
CA SER A 93 -20.41 5.78 13.78
C SER A 93 -21.41 4.70 13.34
N SER A 94 -21.67 4.54 12.03
CA SER A 94 -22.78 3.73 11.52
C SER A 94 -22.68 2.23 11.77
N SER A 95 -23.77 1.67 12.33
CA SER A 95 -24.07 0.32 12.83
C SER A 95 -23.41 -0.07 14.17
N LEU A 96 -24.23 -0.17 15.21
CA LEU A 96 -23.99 -1.03 16.37
C LEU A 96 -24.58 -2.40 15.98
N PRO A 97 -23.79 -3.31 15.36
CA PRO A 97 -24.31 -4.63 15.02
C PRO A 97 -24.75 -5.33 16.30
N SER A 98 -25.92 -5.97 16.26
CA SER A 98 -26.36 -6.77 17.39
C SER A 98 -25.41 -7.94 17.60
N GLU A 99 -25.38 -8.49 18.82
CA GLU A 99 -24.54 -9.66 19.14
C GLU A 99 -24.92 -10.88 18.28
N CYS A 100 -26.19 -10.97 17.85
CA CYS A 100 -26.67 -11.97 16.91
C CYS A 100 -26.03 -11.83 15.52
N ASP A 101 -25.94 -10.62 14.98
CA ASP A 101 -25.34 -10.36 13.67
C ASP A 101 -23.84 -10.68 13.67
N LEU A 102 -23.16 -10.29 14.75
CA LEU A 102 -21.75 -10.60 14.96
C LEU A 102 -21.54 -12.12 15.01
N ASN A 103 -22.35 -12.85 15.78
CA ASN A 103 -22.25 -14.30 15.88
C ASN A 103 -22.52 -15.01 14.55
N ALA A 104 -23.52 -14.57 13.81
CA ALA A 104 -23.82 -15.09 12.48
C ALA A 104 -22.69 -14.85 11.48
N ALA A 105 -21.97 -13.73 11.57
CA ALA A 105 -20.82 -13.45 10.70
C ALA A 105 -19.57 -14.27 11.09
N THR A 106 -19.33 -14.46 12.39
CA THR A 106 -18.11 -15.13 12.88
C THR A 106 -18.19 -16.65 12.95
N GLN A 107 -19.38 -17.24 12.81
CA GLN A 107 -19.55 -18.70 12.80
C GLN A 107 -18.78 -19.39 11.65
N PHE A 108 -18.57 -18.68 10.54
CA PHE A 108 -17.89 -19.23 9.36
C PHE A 108 -16.37 -19.12 9.41
N ILE A 109 -15.82 -18.47 10.44
CA ILE A 109 -14.38 -18.37 10.66
C ILE A 109 -13.90 -19.70 11.25
N ARG A 110 -13.18 -20.47 10.44
CA ARG A 110 -12.69 -21.82 10.79
C ARG A 110 -11.40 -21.81 11.60
N ASN A 111 -10.49 -20.89 11.29
CA ASN A 111 -9.18 -20.83 11.94
C ASN A 111 -9.27 -19.90 13.15
N ARG A 112 -8.86 -20.38 14.33
CA ARG A 112 -8.85 -19.63 15.58
C ARG A 112 -7.49 -19.72 16.25
N PHE A 113 -7.27 -18.89 17.27
CA PHE A 113 -6.02 -18.92 18.03
C PHE A 113 -5.95 -20.20 18.86
N ASP A 114 -4.88 -20.96 18.67
CA ASP A 114 -4.55 -22.07 19.56
C ASP A 114 -3.95 -21.54 20.87
N ARG A 115 -3.98 -22.33 21.95
CA ARG A 115 -3.41 -21.93 23.25
C ARG A 115 -1.95 -21.50 23.15
N GLU A 116 -1.15 -22.24 22.38
CA GLU A 116 0.26 -21.89 22.13
C GLU A 116 0.42 -20.52 21.47
N MET A 117 -0.51 -20.14 20.58
CA MET A 117 -0.49 -18.84 19.92
C MET A 117 -0.86 -17.72 20.89
N VAL A 118 -1.84 -17.97 21.77
CA VAL A 118 -2.25 -17.03 22.81
C VAL A 118 -1.13 -16.82 23.82
N ASP A 119 -0.47 -17.89 24.25
CA ASP A 119 0.66 -17.83 25.19
C ASP A 119 1.85 -17.06 24.59
N LEU A 120 2.15 -17.30 23.30
CA LEU A 120 3.17 -16.56 22.57
C LEU A 120 2.84 -15.06 22.49
N LEU A 121 1.59 -14.71 22.18
CA LEU A 121 1.16 -13.32 22.05
C LEU A 121 0.98 -12.61 23.40
N SER A 122 0.82 -13.36 24.49
CA SER A 122 0.67 -12.84 25.86
C SER A 122 1.99 -12.75 26.62
N SER A 123 3.07 -13.32 26.06
CA SER A 123 4.41 -13.23 26.64
C SER A 123 4.97 -11.80 26.64
N GLU A 124 5.87 -11.51 27.58
CA GLU A 124 6.51 -10.20 27.67
C GLU A 124 7.41 -9.91 26.46
N PHE A 125 7.37 -8.67 25.95
CA PHE A 125 8.22 -8.25 24.85
C PHE A 125 9.70 -8.25 25.27
N THR A 126 10.53 -8.93 24.48
CA THR A 126 11.97 -8.96 24.71
C THR A 126 12.65 -7.72 24.12
N SER A 127 13.79 -7.33 24.71
CA SER A 127 14.61 -6.21 24.21
C SER A 127 15.08 -6.42 22.76
N VAL A 128 15.24 -7.67 22.33
CA VAL A 128 15.60 -8.04 20.96
C VAL A 128 14.46 -7.72 19.98
N GLU A 129 13.21 -8.03 20.34
CA GLU A 129 12.04 -7.74 19.52
C GLU A 129 11.79 -6.23 19.40
N VAL A 130 11.94 -5.50 20.52
CA VAL A 130 11.83 -4.04 20.52
C VAL A 130 12.92 -3.43 19.62
N ARG A 131 14.16 -3.93 19.71
CA ARG A 131 15.25 -3.51 18.84
C ARG A 131 14.91 -3.78 17.37
N ALA A 132 14.43 -4.98 17.04
CA ALA A 132 14.02 -5.32 15.68
C ALA A 132 12.86 -4.43 15.17
N ALA A 133 11.92 -4.03 16.04
CA ALA A 133 10.85 -3.11 15.69
C ALA A 133 11.37 -1.70 15.40
N VAL A 134 12.29 -1.19 16.24
CA VAL A 134 12.93 0.14 16.07
C VAL A 134 13.71 0.20 14.76
N PHE A 135 14.58 -0.77 14.50
CA PHE A 135 15.38 -0.79 13.26
C PHE A 135 14.57 -1.22 12.03
N GLY A 136 13.41 -1.84 12.22
CA GLY A 136 12.47 -2.19 11.15
C GLY A 136 11.55 -1.03 10.73
N LEU A 137 11.59 0.13 11.41
CA LEU A 137 10.94 1.35 10.97
C LEU A 137 11.79 1.99 9.86
N GLY A 138 11.38 1.78 8.61
CA GLY A 138 12.06 2.36 7.45
C GLY A 138 12.28 3.88 7.61
N PRO A 139 13.45 4.40 7.21
CA PRO A 139 13.90 5.77 7.52
C PRO A 139 13.00 6.88 6.95
N SER A 140 12.25 6.59 5.88
CA SER A 140 11.49 7.56 5.10
C SER A 140 9.97 7.57 5.36
N LYS A 141 9.49 6.93 6.44
CA LYS A 141 8.04 6.95 6.75
C LYS A 141 7.60 8.37 7.11
N ALA A 142 6.45 8.76 6.55
CA ALA A 142 5.86 10.09 6.72
C ALA A 142 5.74 10.47 8.21
N PRO A 143 6.05 11.73 8.55
CA PRO A 143 5.94 12.23 9.91
C PRO A 143 4.51 12.12 10.43
N GLY A 144 4.38 11.97 11.75
CA GLY A 144 3.07 12.09 12.40
C GLY A 144 2.55 13.53 12.32
N PRO A 145 1.37 13.83 12.91
CA PRO A 145 0.84 15.20 13.00
C PRO A 145 1.85 16.18 13.63
N ASP A 146 2.81 15.69 14.42
CA ASP A 146 3.88 16.47 15.04
C ASP A 146 5.09 16.77 14.13
N GLY A 147 5.09 16.32 12.87
CA GLY A 147 6.11 16.72 11.87
C GLY A 147 7.47 16.00 11.91
N PHE A 148 7.73 15.09 12.87
CA PHE A 148 9.03 14.41 12.99
C PHE A 148 9.17 13.10 12.18
N GLN A 149 10.28 12.95 11.45
CA GLN A 149 10.64 11.76 10.67
C GLN A 149 11.29 10.67 11.54
N ALA A 150 11.02 9.40 11.23
CA ALA A 150 11.55 8.23 11.96
C ALA A 150 13.10 8.17 12.01
N LEU A 151 13.77 8.79 11.03
CA LEU A 151 15.24 8.93 10.93
C LEU A 151 15.90 9.61 12.14
N LEU A 152 15.22 10.57 12.77
CA LEU A 152 15.78 11.29 13.93
C LEU A 152 15.82 10.38 15.17
N PHE A 153 14.85 9.48 15.29
CA PHE A 153 14.73 8.59 16.44
C PHE A 153 15.75 7.45 16.40
N SER A 154 15.94 6.78 15.26
CA SER A 154 16.94 5.71 15.10
C SER A 154 18.37 6.19 15.37
N ARG A 155 18.70 7.42 14.96
CA ARG A 155 19.99 8.06 15.23
C ARG A 155 20.15 8.44 16.70
N SER A 156 19.09 8.94 17.35
CA SER A 156 19.12 9.26 18.78
C SER A 156 19.32 8.00 19.64
N LEU A 157 18.61 6.90 19.36
CA LEU A 157 18.69 5.65 20.11
C LEU A 157 20.05 4.94 20.06
N GLY A 158 20.76 5.04 18.93
CA GLY A 158 22.15 4.58 18.84
C GLY A 158 23.09 5.35 19.79
N MET A 159 22.76 6.59 20.11
CA MET A 159 23.47 7.44 21.07
C MET A 159 23.09 7.13 22.53
N TRP A 160 21.81 6.80 22.80
CA TRP A 160 21.31 6.37 24.11
C TRP A 160 21.94 5.04 24.58
N TRP A 161 22.15 4.08 23.68
CA TRP A 161 22.86 2.82 24.00
C TRP A 161 24.37 3.00 24.20
N GLY A 162 24.93 4.16 23.84
CA GLY A 162 26.34 4.52 24.01
C GLY A 162 26.68 5.26 25.31
N GLY A 163 25.75 5.35 26.27
CA GLY A 163 26.03 5.88 27.62
C GLY A 163 26.02 7.41 27.74
N ILE A 164 25.36 8.14 26.84
CA ILE A 164 25.16 9.59 26.99
C ILE A 164 23.69 9.84 27.33
N SER A 165 23.43 10.15 28.60
CA SER A 165 22.13 10.57 29.12
C SER A 165 21.78 11.97 28.61
N LEU A 166 20.96 12.05 27.56
CA LEU A 166 20.27 13.28 27.18
C LEU A 166 18.83 13.22 27.70
N GLY A 167 18.31 14.35 28.16
CA GLY A 167 16.98 14.49 28.78
C GLY A 167 15.79 14.12 27.88
N PRO A 168 14.56 14.29 28.38
CA PRO A 168 13.36 13.63 27.86
C PRO A 168 12.92 14.28 26.54
N ILE A 169 13.38 13.73 25.42
CA ILE A 169 12.79 14.00 24.12
C ILE A 169 12.34 12.66 23.56
N SER A 170 11.21 12.18 24.09
CA SER A 170 10.42 11.15 23.42
C SER A 170 9.33 11.87 22.64
N PRO A 171 9.39 11.95 21.30
CA PRO A 171 8.22 12.30 20.53
C PRO A 171 7.20 11.18 20.76
N SER A 172 6.09 11.50 21.41
CA SER A 172 4.96 10.59 21.69
C SER A 172 4.54 9.80 20.45
N SER A 173 4.80 10.34 19.25
CA SER A 173 4.44 9.71 17.99
C SER A 173 5.34 8.59 17.48
N VAL A 174 6.57 8.45 17.98
CA VAL A 174 7.45 7.34 17.55
C VAL A 174 7.27 6.13 18.45
N VAL A 175 6.99 6.33 19.73
CA VAL A 175 6.74 5.25 20.69
C VAL A 175 5.57 4.38 20.24
N TYR A 176 4.44 4.97 19.85
CA TYR A 176 3.31 4.17 19.34
C TYR A 176 3.68 3.42 18.06
N LYS A 177 4.48 4.02 17.15
CA LYS A 177 4.91 3.35 15.91
C LYS A 177 5.78 2.14 16.21
N VAL A 178 6.67 2.25 17.20
CA VAL A 178 7.53 1.15 17.67
C VAL A 178 6.67 0.06 18.31
N ILE A 179 5.75 0.43 19.21
CA ILE A 179 4.83 -0.53 19.86
C ILE A 179 3.96 -1.23 18.81
N SER A 180 3.29 -0.50 17.91
CA SER A 180 2.50 -1.08 16.83
C SER A 180 3.33 -1.99 15.93
N LYS A 181 4.59 -1.63 15.67
CA LYS A 181 5.50 -2.46 14.86
C LYS A 181 5.93 -3.73 15.59
N ALA A 182 6.18 -3.66 16.90
CA ALA A 182 6.47 -4.82 17.74
C ALA A 182 5.28 -5.78 17.76
N ILE A 183 4.08 -5.28 18.07
CA ILE A 183 2.83 -6.07 18.04
C ILE A 183 2.62 -6.70 16.66
N ALA A 184 2.79 -5.94 15.58
CA ALA A 184 2.63 -6.47 14.22
C ALA A 184 3.64 -7.57 13.88
N ASN A 185 4.88 -7.46 14.36
CA ASN A 185 5.90 -8.49 14.17
C ASN A 185 5.55 -9.78 14.94
N CYS A 186 5.00 -9.67 16.16
CA CYS A 186 4.54 -10.82 16.93
C CYS A 186 3.31 -11.47 16.27
N MET A 187 2.31 -10.67 15.90
CA MET A 187 1.12 -11.16 15.18
C MET A 187 1.48 -11.89 13.88
N LYS A 188 2.52 -11.45 13.18
CA LYS A 188 2.98 -12.07 11.94
C LYS A 188 3.39 -13.54 12.11
N LEU A 189 3.90 -13.94 13.27
CA LEU A 189 4.30 -15.33 13.56
C LEU A 189 3.08 -16.26 13.58
N VAL A 190 1.93 -15.72 13.95
CA VAL A 190 0.66 -16.47 14.09
C VAL A 190 -0.20 -16.32 12.83
N LEU A 191 -0.12 -15.18 12.15
CA LEU A 191 -0.95 -14.86 10.99
C LEU A 191 -0.82 -15.91 9.86
N THR A 192 0.38 -16.45 9.65
CA THR A 192 0.63 -17.49 8.63
C THR A 192 -0.13 -18.80 8.90
N LYS A 193 -0.48 -19.08 10.15
CA LYS A 193 -1.28 -20.26 10.54
C LYS A 193 -2.79 -19.97 10.49
N LEU A 194 -3.19 -18.72 10.73
CA LEU A 194 -4.60 -18.32 10.75
C LEU A 194 -5.17 -18.02 9.37
N VAL A 195 -4.34 -17.56 8.45
CA VAL A 195 -4.76 -17.14 7.13
C VAL A 195 -4.84 -18.32 6.16
N SER A 196 -5.94 -18.39 5.39
CA SER A 196 -6.11 -19.35 4.30
C SER A 196 -4.99 -19.22 3.25
N PRO A 197 -4.53 -20.32 2.63
CA PRO A 197 -3.52 -20.29 1.57
C PRO A 197 -3.91 -19.41 0.36
N ASN A 198 -5.20 -19.11 0.20
CA ASN A 198 -5.71 -18.30 -0.92
C ASN A 198 -5.65 -16.78 -0.66
N GLN A 199 -5.17 -16.33 0.52
CA GLN A 199 -4.99 -14.92 0.84
C GLN A 199 -3.49 -14.56 0.71
N SER A 200 -3.08 -14.02 -0.44
CA SER A 200 -1.67 -13.68 -0.71
C SER A 200 -1.28 -12.22 -0.43
N ALA A 201 -2.24 -11.36 -0.07
CA ALA A 201 -1.94 -9.96 0.22
C ALA A 201 -1.46 -9.78 1.67
N PHE A 202 -0.42 -8.96 1.87
CA PHE A 202 0.11 -8.55 3.17
C PHE A 202 0.74 -9.66 4.05
N ILE A 203 1.08 -10.81 3.46
CA ILE A 203 1.81 -11.90 4.12
C ILE A 203 3.24 -11.96 3.57
N LEU A 204 4.21 -12.13 4.46
CA LEU A 204 5.61 -12.24 4.03
C LEU A 204 5.84 -13.55 3.29
N GLY A 205 6.36 -13.47 2.07
CA GLY A 205 6.69 -14.63 1.24
C GLY A 205 5.61 -15.01 0.21
N LEU A 206 4.46 -14.32 0.22
CA LEU A 206 3.43 -14.47 -0.81
C LEU A 206 3.42 -13.25 -1.73
N HIS A 207 3.36 -13.48 -3.03
CA HIS A 207 3.36 -12.41 -4.02
C HIS A 207 1.94 -12.16 -4.52
N ILE A 208 1.59 -10.89 -4.71
CA ILE A 208 0.26 -10.51 -5.25
C ILE A 208 -0.03 -11.15 -6.63
N PHE A 209 1.02 -11.50 -7.37
CA PHE A 209 0.93 -12.18 -8.65
C PHE A 209 0.31 -13.58 -8.55
N ASP A 210 0.48 -14.27 -7.41
CA ASP A 210 -0.08 -15.61 -7.21
C ASP A 210 -1.61 -15.58 -7.28
N ASN A 211 -2.24 -14.58 -6.64
CA ASN A 211 -3.69 -14.38 -6.72
C ASN A 211 -4.16 -13.95 -8.11
N VAL A 212 -3.35 -13.17 -8.82
CA VAL A 212 -3.68 -12.74 -10.19
C VAL A 212 -3.72 -13.95 -11.11
N ILE A 213 -2.76 -14.87 -11.00
CA ILE A 213 -2.71 -16.10 -11.79
C ILE A 213 -3.94 -16.97 -11.51
N VAL A 214 -4.26 -17.21 -10.24
CA VAL A 214 -5.45 -18.00 -9.84
C VAL A 214 -6.74 -17.36 -10.38
N ALA A 215 -6.87 -16.04 -10.31
CA ALA A 215 -8.02 -15.34 -10.86
C ALA A 215 -8.11 -15.45 -12.39
N PHE A 216 -6.98 -15.35 -13.10
CA PHE A 216 -6.93 -15.54 -14.55
C PHE A 216 -7.33 -16.96 -14.95
N GLU A 217 -6.86 -17.98 -14.23
CA GLU A 217 -7.23 -19.37 -14.47
C GLU A 217 -8.74 -19.61 -14.24
N ALA A 218 -9.30 -19.07 -13.16
CA ALA A 218 -10.73 -19.15 -12.87
C ALA A 218 -11.58 -18.51 -13.98
N LEU A 219 -11.19 -17.32 -14.45
CA LEU A 219 -11.86 -16.62 -15.56
C LEU A 219 -11.70 -17.35 -16.89
N HIS A 220 -10.53 -17.95 -17.14
CA HIS A 220 -10.29 -18.75 -18.34
C HIS A 220 -11.16 -20.02 -18.36
N LEU A 221 -11.28 -20.69 -17.22
CA LEU A 221 -12.18 -21.85 -17.07
C LEU A 221 -13.64 -21.46 -17.28
N LEU A 222 -14.06 -20.28 -16.83
CA LEU A 222 -15.40 -19.74 -17.10
C LEU A 222 -15.62 -19.44 -18.59
N GLY A 223 -14.62 -18.88 -19.27
CA GLY A 223 -14.72 -18.49 -20.68
C GLY A 223 -14.70 -19.65 -21.67
N ASN A 224 -14.05 -20.77 -21.33
CA ASN A 224 -13.82 -21.89 -22.26
C ASN A 224 -14.80 -23.07 -22.12
N ARG A 225 -15.78 -23.01 -21.22
CA ARG A 225 -16.76 -24.09 -21.03
C ARG A 225 -17.91 -23.98 -22.02
N LYS A 226 -18.22 -25.08 -22.71
CA LYS A 226 -19.42 -25.21 -23.55
C LYS A 226 -20.64 -25.57 -22.68
N LYS A 227 -21.81 -24.98 -23.02
CA LYS A 227 -23.14 -25.22 -22.43
C LYS A 227 -23.34 -26.71 -22.09
N GLY A 228 -23.54 -27.05 -20.82
CA GLY A 228 -24.07 -28.38 -20.48
C GLY A 228 -23.78 -28.97 -19.09
N SER A 229 -22.87 -28.44 -18.27
CA SER A 229 -22.68 -29.01 -16.92
C SER A 229 -22.28 -27.96 -15.88
N LYS A 230 -23.29 -27.53 -15.12
CA LYS A 230 -23.30 -26.51 -14.05
C LYS A 230 -22.91 -25.10 -14.51
N ASP A 231 -23.83 -24.16 -14.31
CA ASP A 231 -23.57 -22.73 -14.52
C ASP A 231 -22.68 -22.21 -13.38
N PHE A 232 -21.51 -21.70 -13.73
CA PHE A 232 -20.60 -21.06 -12.79
C PHE A 232 -20.65 -19.54 -13.00
N ALA A 233 -20.60 -18.79 -11.91
CA ALA A 233 -20.56 -17.33 -11.93
C ALA A 233 -19.35 -16.83 -11.12
N ALA A 234 -18.72 -15.75 -11.60
CA ALA A 234 -17.70 -15.02 -10.85
C ALA A 234 -18.35 -13.87 -10.09
N LEU A 235 -18.12 -13.81 -8.78
CA LEU A 235 -18.58 -12.71 -7.93
C LEU A 235 -17.37 -11.88 -7.49
N LYS A 236 -17.33 -10.62 -7.89
CA LYS A 236 -16.34 -9.65 -7.42
C LYS A 236 -16.94 -8.82 -6.30
N LEU A 237 -16.38 -8.95 -5.10
CA LEU A 237 -16.74 -8.14 -3.94
C LEU A 237 -15.65 -7.08 -3.73
N ASP A 238 -16.05 -5.83 -3.57
CA ASP A 238 -15.16 -4.72 -3.23
C ASP A 238 -15.65 -4.02 -1.96
N MET A 239 -14.72 -3.68 -1.07
CA MET A 239 -15.02 -3.07 0.21
C MET A 239 -14.58 -1.60 0.21
N SER A 240 -15.54 -0.68 0.29
CA SER A 240 -15.21 0.75 0.39
C SER A 240 -14.54 1.04 1.74
N LYS A 241 -13.33 1.58 1.72
CA LYS A 241 -12.61 2.06 2.92
C LYS A 241 -12.59 1.01 4.05
N ALA A 242 -12.14 -0.21 3.75
CA ALA A 242 -12.16 -1.35 4.67
C ALA A 242 -11.73 -1.00 6.11
N TYR A 243 -10.57 -0.34 6.30
CA TYR A 243 -10.07 0.04 7.63
C TYR A 243 -10.91 1.10 8.35
N GLY A 244 -11.64 1.93 7.61
CA GLY A 244 -12.48 2.98 8.19
C GLY A 244 -13.86 2.51 8.62
N ARG A 245 -14.26 1.28 8.27
CA ARG A 245 -15.57 0.72 8.60
C ARG A 245 -15.51 -0.52 9.50
N ILE A 246 -14.31 -0.91 9.94
CA ILE A 246 -14.15 -2.05 10.87
C ILE A 246 -14.71 -1.67 12.24
N LYS A 247 -15.62 -2.49 12.75
CA LYS A 247 -16.17 -2.36 14.11
C LYS A 247 -15.28 -3.07 15.12
N TRP A 248 -14.89 -2.37 16.19
CA TRP A 248 -14.04 -2.93 17.23
C TRP A 248 -14.65 -4.14 17.93
N GLY A 249 -15.96 -4.13 18.21
CA GLY A 249 -16.65 -5.28 18.80
C GLY A 249 -16.57 -6.55 17.94
N PHE A 250 -16.56 -6.41 16.60
CA PHE A 250 -16.35 -7.54 15.70
C PHE A 250 -14.92 -8.07 15.79
N VAL A 251 -13.91 -7.19 15.82
CA VAL A 251 -12.51 -7.57 15.98
C VAL A 251 -12.29 -8.28 17.32
N GLU A 252 -12.81 -7.71 18.40
CA GLU A 252 -12.70 -8.30 19.74
C GLU A 252 -13.34 -9.68 19.81
N MET A 253 -14.54 -9.86 19.23
CA MET A 253 -15.21 -11.15 19.23
C MET A 253 -14.50 -12.20 18.37
N ILE A 254 -13.81 -11.80 17.30
CA ILE A 254 -12.95 -12.70 16.53
C ILE A 254 -11.72 -13.11 17.35
N LEU A 255 -11.11 -12.17 18.07
CA LEU A 255 -9.91 -12.44 18.87
C LEU A 255 -10.21 -13.27 20.12
N ARG A 256 -11.44 -13.20 20.66
CA ARG A 256 -11.88 -13.95 21.85
C ARG A 256 -12.40 -15.36 21.58
N LYS A 257 -12.79 -15.67 20.34
CA LYS A 257 -13.29 -17.00 19.96
C LYS A 257 -12.15 -17.99 19.74
#